data_AF-A0A395H4C4-F1
#
_entry.id   AF-A0A395H4C4-F1
#
_cell.length_a   1.000
_cell.length_b   1.000
_cell.length_c   1.000
_cell.angle_alpha   90.00
_cell.angle_beta   90.00
_cell.angle_gamma   90.00
#
_symmetry.space_group_name_H-M   'P 1'
#
loop_
_entity.id
_entity.type
_entity.pdbx_description
1 polymer ?
#
loop_
_entity_poly.entity_id
_entity_poly.type
_entity_poly.pdbx_seq_one_letter_code
_entity_poly.pdbx_strand_id
1 'polypeptide(L)'
;MALVSSMDHDAICCTAPRPPPIPRLAYIDHARALLPSLVQNSLSLDAIQTAILLAISGTMIGELQTAMNFTSIAARQIMAVGAHTWSEPPGDESALSTPKHLRTLFWICYALDKDLALRTGQPHCLRNDDCNLQLPTAYIEQLDSRMSYAPQSHRYEGALFPVDLRLSMIKSRIFTALYSYSGLRKTDVEIIRSIRELDDELEQWRTSIPALLRPQLSFAHQPDATTPKNMSLVLTHLDYYSCVNLIHLAGGRCQAWRSTTTPAGLMDGLRLSLNFSVEASRSLLLFLSDSEAYVSPGGFWTLLFYPMSAILTIFCNILENPHADTANRDIQLLEAAEHTTEKLFLRQSLKAGELQPVTGFISILKEIACRGV
;
A
#
# COMPACT_ATOMS: atom_id res chain seq x y z
N MET A 1 -23.44 34.00 8.98
CA MET A 1 -24.33 34.11 7.80
C MET A 1 -23.69 33.34 6.67
N ALA A 2 -24.44 32.39 6.13
CA ALA A 2 -24.01 31.38 5.19
C ALA A 2 -23.50 32.00 3.87
N LEU A 3 -22.38 31.48 3.37
CA LEU A 3 -22.05 31.53 1.95
C LEU A 3 -22.02 30.09 1.45
N VAL A 4 -23.20 29.68 0.97
CA VAL A 4 -23.40 28.51 0.12
C VAL A 4 -22.73 28.83 -1.21
N SER A 5 -21.61 28.17 -1.52
CA SER A 5 -21.09 28.14 -2.88
C SER A 5 -21.57 26.85 -3.53
N SER A 6 -22.64 26.98 -4.31
CA SER A 6 -23.05 26.00 -5.31
C SER A 6 -21.88 25.80 -6.27
N MET A 7 -21.34 24.59 -6.28
CA MET A 7 -20.77 24.00 -7.47
C MET A 7 -21.55 22.72 -7.70
N ASP A 8 -22.66 22.87 -8.42
CA ASP A 8 -23.38 21.77 -9.05
C ASP A 8 -22.40 21.09 -10.03
N HIS A 9 -21.69 20.07 -9.55
CA HIS A 9 -21.18 19.05 -10.45
C HIS A 9 -22.39 18.34 -11.03
N ASP A 10 -22.53 18.38 -12.36
CA ASP A 10 -23.46 17.59 -13.13
C ASP A 10 -23.30 16.11 -12.74
N ALA A 11 -24.07 15.71 -11.72
CA ALA A 11 -24.19 14.34 -11.30
C ALA A 11 -24.87 13.64 -12.47
N ILE A 12 -24.09 12.82 -13.19
CA ILE A 12 -24.62 11.78 -14.06
C ILE A 12 -25.62 11.01 -13.19
N CYS A 13 -26.90 11.29 -13.38
CA CYS A 13 -27.97 10.85 -12.51
C CYS A 13 -28.11 9.34 -12.74
N CYS A 14 -27.38 8.56 -11.94
CA CYS A 14 -27.41 7.12 -12.02
C CYS A 14 -28.80 6.68 -11.58
N THR A 15 -29.64 6.32 -12.56
CA THR A 15 -31.05 5.90 -12.37
C THR A 15 -31.17 4.50 -11.77
N ALA A 16 -30.04 3.86 -11.43
CA ALA A 16 -30.03 2.60 -10.74
C ALA A 16 -30.66 2.75 -9.34
N PRO A 17 -31.58 1.86 -8.94
CA PRO A 17 -32.14 1.88 -7.60
C PRO A 17 -31.01 1.80 -6.58
N ARG A 18 -31.00 2.73 -5.61
CA ARG A 18 -30.07 2.65 -4.47
C ARG A 18 -30.38 1.33 -3.74
N PRO A 19 -29.41 0.41 -3.64
CA PRO A 19 -29.64 -0.83 -2.89
C PRO A 19 -29.99 -0.49 -1.43
N PRO A 20 -30.79 -1.33 -0.75
CA PRO A 20 -31.09 -1.12 0.66
C PRO A 20 -29.79 -1.03 1.46
N PRO A 21 -29.79 -0.26 2.57
CA PRO A 21 -28.61 -0.17 3.42
C PRO A 21 -28.25 -1.56 3.94
N ILE A 22 -27.11 -2.08 3.50
CA ILE A 22 -26.60 -3.37 3.95
C ILE A 22 -26.00 -3.15 5.34
N PRO A 23 -26.47 -3.83 6.41
CA PRO A 23 -25.90 -3.72 7.76
C PRO A 23 -24.53 -4.40 7.83
N ARG A 24 -23.52 -3.80 7.18
CA ARG A 24 -22.19 -4.38 6.95
C ARG A 24 -21.53 -4.84 8.25
N LEU A 25 -21.57 -4.01 9.30
CA LEU A 25 -20.98 -4.34 10.60
C LEU A 25 -21.65 -5.56 11.23
N ALA A 26 -22.98 -5.67 11.17
CA ALA A 26 -23.69 -6.83 11.71
C ALA A 26 -23.32 -8.14 10.97
N TYR A 27 -23.15 -8.07 9.65
CA TYR A 27 -22.68 -9.24 8.87
C TYR A 27 -21.22 -9.60 9.21
N ILE A 28 -20.35 -8.59 9.39
CA ILE A 28 -18.97 -8.81 9.82
C ILE A 28 -18.94 -9.49 11.19
N ASP A 29 -19.72 -9.01 12.16
CA ASP A 29 -19.77 -9.57 13.51
C ASP A 29 -20.33 -11.00 13.50
N HIS A 30 -21.36 -11.26 12.69
CA HIS A 30 -21.91 -12.60 12.54
C HIS A 30 -20.91 -13.57 11.90
N ALA A 31 -20.21 -13.14 10.84
CA ALA A 31 -19.16 -13.94 10.21
C ALA A 31 -17.99 -14.23 11.18
N ARG A 32 -17.59 -13.25 12.00
CA ARG A 32 -16.56 -13.43 13.05
C ARG A 32 -17.00 -14.47 14.07
N ALA A 33 -18.27 -14.46 14.49
CA ALA A 33 -18.81 -15.42 15.46
C ALA A 33 -18.86 -16.86 14.90
N LEU A 34 -19.08 -17.03 13.60
CA LEU A 34 -19.15 -18.34 12.95
C LEU A 34 -17.78 -18.90 12.54
N LEU A 35 -16.76 -18.05 12.33
CA LEU A 35 -15.47 -18.52 11.82
C LEU A 35 -14.79 -19.61 12.67
N PRO A 36 -14.81 -19.58 14.02
CA PRO A 36 -14.16 -20.62 14.82
C PRO A 36 -14.68 -22.03 14.51
N SER A 37 -15.99 -22.20 14.31
CA SER A 37 -16.57 -23.51 13.98
C SER A 37 -16.17 -23.95 12.57
N LEU A 38 -16.12 -23.03 11.60
CA LEU A 38 -15.67 -23.32 10.24
C LEU A 38 -14.21 -23.78 10.20
N VAL A 39 -13.33 -23.16 10.98
CA VAL A 39 -11.90 -23.50 11.04
C VAL A 39 -11.65 -24.84 11.75
N GLN A 40 -12.50 -25.22 12.71
CA GLN A 40 -12.34 -26.47 13.49
C GLN A 40 -12.83 -27.72 12.75
N ASN A 41 -13.86 -27.61 11.90
CA ASN A 41 -14.57 -28.78 11.40
C ASN A 41 -13.90 -29.47 10.19
N SER A 42 -13.21 -28.74 9.31
CA SER A 42 -12.35 -29.28 8.22
C SER A 42 -11.72 -28.13 7.41
N LEU A 43 -10.74 -28.43 6.55
CA LEU A 43 -10.24 -27.47 5.56
C LEU A 43 -11.38 -27.12 4.60
N SER A 44 -11.95 -25.93 4.76
CA SER A 44 -13.11 -25.45 4.00
C SER A 44 -12.76 -24.24 3.16
N LEU A 45 -13.24 -24.25 1.91
CA LEU A 45 -13.16 -23.08 1.03
C LEU A 45 -13.85 -21.87 1.65
N ASP A 46 -15.01 -22.08 2.30
CA ASP A 46 -15.75 -21.02 2.98
C ASP A 46 -14.95 -20.41 4.12
N ALA A 47 -14.17 -21.23 4.87
CA ALA A 47 -13.32 -20.74 5.94
C ALA A 47 -12.20 -19.83 5.40
N ILE A 48 -11.56 -20.23 4.29
CA ILE A 48 -10.51 -19.44 3.62
C ILE A 48 -11.09 -18.12 3.11
N GLN A 49 -12.21 -18.17 2.38
CA GLN A 49 -12.86 -16.98 1.84
C GLN A 49 -13.30 -16.03 2.96
N THR A 50 -13.91 -16.56 4.00
CA THR A 50 -14.38 -15.77 5.15
C THR A 50 -13.20 -15.10 5.87
N ALA A 51 -12.12 -15.83 6.13
CA ALA A 51 -10.93 -15.28 6.75
C ALA A 51 -10.30 -14.15 5.91
N ILE A 52 -10.18 -14.33 4.58
CA ILE A 52 -9.68 -13.28 3.68
C ILE A 52 -10.60 -12.05 3.68
N LEU A 53 -11.91 -12.23 3.58
CA LEU A 53 -12.88 -11.14 3.59
C LEU A 53 -12.86 -10.37 4.92
N LEU A 54 -12.72 -11.08 6.05
CA LEU A 54 -12.58 -10.45 7.36
C LEU A 54 -11.23 -9.71 7.50
N ALA A 55 -10.17 -10.21 6.89
CA ALA A 55 -8.87 -9.52 6.86
C ALA A 55 -8.93 -8.20 6.05
N ILE A 56 -9.55 -8.25 4.86
CA ILE A 56 -9.81 -7.07 4.04
C ILE A 56 -10.69 -6.08 4.80
N SER A 57 -11.76 -6.56 5.42
CA SER A 57 -12.68 -5.72 6.19
C SER A 57 -11.97 -5.04 7.35
N GLY A 58 -11.14 -5.77 8.11
CA GLY A 58 -10.32 -5.22 9.17
C GLY A 58 -9.41 -4.09 8.69
N THR A 59 -8.78 -4.25 7.52
CA THR A 59 -7.96 -3.20 6.90
C THR A 59 -8.78 -1.96 6.54
N MET A 60 -9.97 -2.16 5.97
CA MET A 60 -10.86 -1.08 5.52
C MET A 60 -11.48 -0.27 6.67
N ILE A 61 -11.61 -0.86 7.87
CA ILE A 61 -12.15 -0.18 9.06
C ILE A 61 -11.07 0.23 10.07
N GLY A 62 -9.78 0.01 9.76
CA GLY A 62 -8.67 0.40 10.63
C GLY A 62 -8.35 -0.59 11.76
N GLU A 63 -8.98 -1.76 11.81
CA GLU A 63 -8.69 -2.83 12.77
C GLU A 63 -7.50 -3.70 12.31
N LEU A 64 -6.29 -3.14 12.39
CA LEU A 64 -5.08 -3.76 11.86
C LEU A 64 -4.75 -5.11 12.51
N GLN A 65 -4.95 -5.24 13.84
CA GLN A 65 -4.73 -6.52 14.53
C GLN A 65 -5.71 -7.60 14.07
N THR A 66 -6.98 -7.23 13.87
CA THR A 66 -7.99 -8.11 13.32
C THR A 66 -7.59 -8.58 11.92
N ALA A 67 -7.11 -7.64 11.08
CA ALA A 67 -6.63 -7.95 9.74
C ALA A 67 -5.47 -8.95 9.73
N MET A 68 -4.47 -8.76 10.60
CA MET A 68 -3.34 -9.69 10.74
C MET A 68 -3.75 -11.07 11.22
N ASN A 69 -4.64 -11.15 12.22
CA ASN A 69 -5.11 -12.42 12.77
C ASN A 69 -5.84 -13.25 11.71
N PHE A 70 -6.75 -12.64 10.96
CA PHE A 70 -7.48 -13.35 9.90
C PHE A 70 -6.60 -13.67 8.68
N THR A 71 -5.62 -12.82 8.37
CA THR A 71 -4.60 -13.13 7.35
C THR A 71 -3.80 -14.37 7.77
N SER A 72 -3.42 -14.49 9.04
CA SER A 72 -2.69 -15.65 9.56
C SER A 72 -3.52 -16.94 9.48
N ILE A 73 -4.81 -16.86 9.80
CA ILE A 73 -5.74 -17.99 9.67
C ILE A 73 -5.87 -18.40 8.20
N ALA A 74 -6.11 -17.44 7.31
CA ALA A 74 -6.23 -17.68 5.87
C ALA A 74 -4.94 -18.31 5.29
N ALA A 75 -3.78 -17.75 5.61
CA ALA A 75 -2.48 -18.25 5.17
C ALA A 75 -2.26 -19.71 5.61
N ARG A 76 -2.58 -20.04 6.86
CA ARG A 76 -2.46 -21.41 7.37
C ARG A 76 -3.35 -22.40 6.62
N GLN A 77 -4.60 -22.00 6.36
CA GLN A 77 -5.55 -22.83 5.62
C GLN A 77 -5.14 -22.98 4.14
N ILE A 78 -4.69 -21.90 3.49
CA ILE A 78 -4.13 -21.90 2.11
C ILE A 78 -2.95 -22.85 1.99
N MET A 79 -2.05 -22.85 2.97
CA MET A 79 -0.93 -23.79 3.00
C MET A 79 -1.41 -25.23 3.16
N ALA A 80 -2.34 -25.47 4.08
CA ALA A 80 -2.86 -26.81 4.37
C ALA A 80 -3.60 -27.45 3.18
N VAL A 81 -4.27 -26.66 2.33
CA VAL A 81 -4.90 -27.15 1.10
C VAL A 81 -3.95 -27.20 -0.11
N GLY A 82 -2.68 -26.79 0.04
CA GLY A 82 -1.68 -26.83 -1.04
C GLY A 82 -1.80 -25.72 -2.10
N ALA A 83 -2.62 -24.69 -1.89
CA ALA A 83 -2.86 -23.66 -2.91
C ALA A 83 -1.63 -22.76 -3.19
N HIS A 84 -0.77 -22.59 -2.18
CA HIS A 84 0.49 -21.83 -2.28
C HIS A 84 1.53 -22.44 -3.24
N THR A 85 1.53 -23.75 -3.46
CA THR A 85 2.47 -24.46 -4.35
C THR A 85 1.85 -24.90 -5.68
N TRP A 86 0.53 -24.82 -5.80
CA TRP A 86 -0.20 -25.22 -7.01
C TRP A 86 0.26 -24.43 -8.25
N SER A 87 0.34 -25.13 -9.38
CA SER A 87 0.59 -24.58 -10.71
C SER A 87 -0.47 -25.10 -11.69
N GLU A 88 -0.82 -24.27 -12.67
CA GLU A 88 -1.74 -24.65 -13.73
C GLU A 88 -1.04 -25.62 -14.71
N PRO A 89 -1.60 -26.81 -14.97
CA PRO A 89 -1.03 -27.74 -15.95
C PRO A 89 -1.05 -27.13 -17.36
N PRO A 90 0.02 -27.28 -18.15
CA PRO A 90 0.04 -26.76 -19.52
C PRO A 90 -1.00 -27.47 -20.40
N GLY A 91 -1.83 -26.69 -21.10
CA GLY A 91 -2.78 -27.19 -22.10
C GLY A 91 -4.13 -27.66 -21.57
N ASP A 92 -4.42 -27.46 -20.28
CA ASP A 92 -5.70 -27.85 -19.69
C ASP A 92 -6.58 -26.65 -19.33
N GLU A 93 -7.31 -26.12 -20.32
CA GLU A 93 -8.36 -25.11 -20.07
C GLU A 93 -9.53 -25.68 -19.24
N SER A 94 -9.62 -27.02 -19.10
CA SER A 94 -10.67 -27.71 -18.34
C SER A 94 -10.39 -27.82 -16.84
N ALA A 95 -9.21 -27.34 -16.38
CA ALA A 95 -8.85 -27.40 -14.97
C ALA A 95 -9.98 -26.84 -14.08
N LEU A 96 -10.36 -27.64 -13.07
CA LEU A 96 -11.50 -27.41 -12.19
C LEU A 96 -11.52 -25.96 -11.66
N SER A 97 -12.72 -25.35 -11.59
CA SER A 97 -12.91 -24.00 -11.04
C SER A 97 -12.32 -23.82 -9.64
N THR A 98 -12.37 -24.89 -8.82
CA THR A 98 -11.95 -24.84 -7.41
C THR A 98 -10.43 -24.62 -7.21
N PRO A 99 -9.50 -25.40 -7.81
CA PRO A 99 -8.05 -25.10 -7.77
C PRO A 99 -7.68 -23.69 -8.25
N LYS A 100 -8.26 -23.21 -9.36
CA LYS A 100 -8.00 -21.85 -9.88
C LYS A 100 -8.47 -20.77 -8.90
N HIS A 101 -9.63 -20.99 -8.27
CA HIS A 101 -10.16 -20.11 -7.24
C HIS A 101 -9.29 -20.11 -5.98
N LEU A 102 -8.88 -21.29 -5.49
CA LEU A 102 -7.94 -21.39 -4.36
C LEU A 102 -6.61 -20.70 -4.64
N ARG A 103 -6.10 -20.81 -5.87
CA ARG A 103 -4.90 -20.10 -6.32
C ARG A 103 -5.10 -18.58 -6.34
N THR A 104 -6.29 -18.12 -6.71
CA THR A 104 -6.67 -16.70 -6.61
C THR A 104 -6.69 -16.22 -5.17
N LEU A 105 -7.31 -16.99 -4.26
CA LEU A 105 -7.34 -16.70 -2.82
C LEU A 105 -5.93 -16.67 -2.22
N PHE A 106 -5.03 -17.56 -2.66
CA PHE A 106 -3.62 -17.50 -2.31
C PHE A 106 -3.01 -16.14 -2.67
N TRP A 107 -3.18 -15.67 -3.90
CA TRP A 107 -2.59 -14.39 -4.34
C TRP A 107 -3.18 -13.18 -3.61
N ILE A 108 -4.49 -13.18 -3.31
CA ILE A 108 -5.11 -12.13 -2.48
C ILE A 108 -4.52 -12.14 -1.07
N CYS A 109 -4.44 -13.31 -0.44
CA CYS A 109 -3.87 -13.46 0.90
C CYS A 109 -2.38 -13.09 0.92
N TYR A 110 -1.61 -13.47 -0.12
CA TYR A 110 -0.21 -13.12 -0.28
C TYR A 110 -0.03 -11.60 -0.35
N ALA A 111 -0.78 -10.90 -1.20
CA ALA A 111 -0.70 -9.44 -1.31
C ALA A 111 -1.03 -8.75 0.02
N LEU A 112 -2.09 -9.18 0.71
CA LEU A 112 -2.46 -8.66 2.03
C LEU A 112 -1.37 -8.90 3.08
N ASP A 113 -0.80 -10.11 3.13
CA ASP A 113 0.30 -10.47 4.04
C ASP A 113 1.54 -9.58 3.85
N LYS A 114 1.89 -9.25 2.60
CA LYS A 114 3.07 -8.39 2.32
C LYS A 114 2.85 -6.96 2.71
N ASP A 115 1.65 -6.46 2.45
CA ASP A 115 1.27 -5.12 2.79
C ASP A 115 1.19 -4.93 4.32
N LEU A 116 0.52 -5.84 5.03
CA LEU A 116 0.41 -5.81 6.48
C LEU A 116 1.77 -5.94 7.18
N ALA A 117 2.68 -6.77 6.67
CA ALA A 117 4.02 -6.93 7.23
C ALA A 117 4.84 -5.62 7.19
N LEU A 118 4.84 -4.91 6.05
CA LEU A 118 5.52 -3.61 5.95
C LEU A 118 4.88 -2.55 6.85
N ARG A 119 3.55 -2.60 7.04
CA ARG A 119 2.83 -1.65 7.89
C ARG A 119 3.06 -1.83 9.38
N THR A 120 3.27 -3.08 9.81
CA THR A 120 3.26 -3.46 11.22
C THR A 120 4.63 -3.85 11.74
N GLY A 121 5.60 -4.10 10.85
CA GLY A 121 6.88 -4.69 11.19
C GLY A 121 6.80 -6.19 11.54
N GLN A 122 5.62 -6.80 11.48
CA GLN A 122 5.46 -8.22 11.77
C GLN A 122 5.88 -9.09 10.58
N PRO A 123 6.51 -10.25 10.82
CA PRO A 123 6.97 -11.13 9.76
C PRO A 123 5.81 -11.74 8.95
N HIS A 124 6.08 -11.98 7.67
CA HIS A 124 5.16 -12.62 6.75
C HIS A 124 4.69 -14.01 7.21
N CYS A 125 3.40 -14.31 6.99
CA CYS A 125 2.85 -15.65 7.11
C CYS A 125 3.25 -16.54 5.92
N LEU A 126 3.28 -15.98 4.70
CA LEU A 126 3.51 -16.71 3.45
C LEU A 126 4.90 -16.43 2.89
N ARG A 127 5.96 -17.04 3.43
CA ARG A 127 7.33 -16.79 2.96
C ARG A 127 7.50 -17.16 1.48
N ASN A 128 8.30 -16.38 0.76
CA ASN A 128 8.54 -16.60 -0.67
C ASN A 128 9.14 -17.99 -0.94
N ASP A 129 10.09 -18.43 -0.10
CA ASP A 129 10.78 -19.73 -0.24
C ASP A 129 9.82 -20.92 -0.20
N ASP A 130 8.65 -20.75 0.44
CA ASP A 130 7.66 -21.81 0.63
C ASP A 130 6.55 -21.75 -0.44
N CYS A 131 6.54 -20.74 -1.31
CA CYS A 131 5.45 -20.48 -2.26
C CYS A 131 5.90 -20.65 -3.72
N ASN A 132 5.03 -21.24 -4.55
CA ASN A 132 5.13 -21.06 -5.99
C ASN A 132 4.62 -19.66 -6.32
N LEU A 133 5.51 -18.76 -6.80
CA LEU A 133 5.18 -17.38 -7.15
C LEU A 133 5.00 -17.16 -8.67
N GLN A 134 4.76 -18.23 -9.43
CA GLN A 134 4.37 -18.09 -10.84
C GLN A 134 3.05 -17.31 -10.96
N LEU A 135 3.13 -16.16 -11.64
CA LEU A 135 2.00 -15.27 -11.91
C LEU A 135 0.88 -16.01 -12.68
N PRO A 136 -0.39 -15.60 -12.53
CA PRO A 136 -1.48 -16.15 -13.32
C PRO A 136 -1.23 -16.04 -14.83
N THR A 137 -1.78 -16.98 -15.60
CA THR A 137 -1.75 -16.95 -17.07
C THR A 137 -2.36 -15.65 -17.59
N ALA A 138 -1.73 -15.02 -18.60
CA ALA A 138 -2.13 -13.73 -19.17
C ALA A 138 -2.18 -12.54 -18.17
N TYR A 139 -1.54 -12.66 -17.00
CA TYR A 139 -1.61 -11.63 -15.94
C TYR A 139 -1.21 -10.21 -16.41
N ILE A 140 -0.16 -10.09 -17.21
CA ILE A 140 0.34 -8.78 -17.68
C ILE A 140 -0.64 -8.12 -18.66
N GLU A 141 -1.15 -8.88 -19.64
CA GLU A 141 -2.16 -8.40 -20.60
C GLU A 141 -3.44 -7.98 -19.88
N GLN A 142 -3.82 -8.76 -18.87
CA GLN A 142 -4.94 -8.49 -17.97
C GLN A 142 -4.72 -7.27 -17.07
N LEU A 143 -3.49 -6.93 -16.73
CA LEU A 143 -3.15 -5.75 -15.94
C LEU A 143 -3.22 -4.47 -16.80
N ASP A 144 -2.69 -4.52 -18.03
CA ASP A 144 -2.72 -3.39 -18.96
C ASP A 144 -4.16 -2.99 -19.32
N SER A 145 -5.04 -3.97 -19.54
CA SER A 145 -6.47 -3.70 -19.78
C SER A 145 -7.18 -3.04 -18.58
N ARG A 146 -6.75 -3.29 -17.34
CA ARG A 146 -7.28 -2.60 -16.14
C ARG A 146 -6.76 -1.17 -15.99
N MET A 147 -5.51 -0.93 -16.38
CA MET A 147 -4.91 0.39 -16.33
C MET A 147 -5.34 1.27 -17.52
N SER A 148 -6.01 0.69 -18.53
CA SER A 148 -6.50 1.40 -19.71
C SER A 148 -7.66 2.35 -19.40
N TYR A 149 -7.70 3.46 -20.14
CA TYR A 149 -8.61 4.60 -19.97
C TYR A 149 -10.02 4.41 -20.55
N ALA A 150 -10.34 3.25 -21.14
CA ALA A 150 -11.59 3.02 -21.85
C ALA A 150 -12.69 2.44 -20.93
N PRO A 151 -13.96 2.85 -21.09
CA PRO A 151 -15.08 2.19 -20.44
C PRO A 151 -15.10 0.71 -20.86
N GLN A 152 -14.98 -0.18 -19.89
CA GLN A 152 -14.86 -1.62 -20.10
C GLN A 152 -16.09 -2.18 -20.82
N SER A 153 -15.97 -2.43 -22.12
CA SER A 153 -17.01 -3.05 -22.96
C SER A 153 -16.96 -4.58 -22.94
N HIS A 154 -15.94 -5.17 -22.32
CA HIS A 154 -15.74 -6.62 -22.27
C HIS A 154 -15.90 -7.13 -20.83
N ARG A 155 -16.72 -8.17 -20.65
CA ARG A 155 -16.80 -8.94 -19.40
C ARG A 155 -15.39 -9.42 -19.05
N TYR A 156 -14.88 -8.95 -17.92
CA TYR A 156 -13.58 -9.39 -17.42
C TYR A 156 -13.73 -10.81 -16.87
N GLU A 157 -13.05 -11.79 -17.47
CA GLU A 157 -13.12 -13.20 -17.08
C GLU A 157 -11.98 -13.61 -16.11
N GLY A 158 -11.03 -12.70 -15.81
CA GLY A 158 -9.90 -12.95 -14.91
C GLY A 158 -10.14 -12.58 -13.43
N ALA A 159 -9.31 -13.13 -12.54
CA ALA A 159 -9.35 -12.79 -11.11
C ALA A 159 -8.91 -11.34 -10.84
N LEU A 160 -9.77 -10.55 -10.18
CA LEU A 160 -9.46 -9.18 -9.77
C LEU A 160 -8.58 -9.16 -8.51
N PHE A 161 -7.37 -8.61 -8.65
CA PHE A 161 -6.44 -8.37 -7.55
C PHE A 161 -6.42 -6.88 -7.23
N PRO A 162 -6.41 -6.49 -5.94
CA PRO A 162 -6.47 -5.08 -5.55
C PRO A 162 -5.18 -4.30 -5.87
N VAL A 163 -4.06 -5.01 -6.02
CA VAL A 163 -2.72 -4.45 -6.29
C VAL A 163 -1.96 -5.32 -7.31
N ASP A 164 -0.87 -4.80 -7.86
CA ASP A 164 0.06 -5.58 -8.70
C ASP A 164 0.80 -6.62 -7.84
N LEU A 165 0.70 -7.89 -8.25
CA LEU A 165 1.32 -9.02 -7.57
C LEU A 165 2.85 -8.97 -7.66
N ARG A 166 3.40 -8.41 -8.75
CA ARG A 166 4.85 -8.20 -8.91
C ARG A 166 5.36 -7.23 -7.87
N LEU A 167 4.64 -6.14 -7.63
CA LEU A 167 4.99 -5.19 -6.58
C LEU A 167 4.85 -5.81 -5.19
N SER A 168 3.86 -6.70 -4.97
CA SER A 168 3.74 -7.45 -3.72
C SER A 168 4.96 -8.35 -3.45
N MET A 169 5.53 -8.97 -4.49
CA MET A 169 6.78 -9.74 -4.37
C MET A 169 7.96 -8.85 -3.98
N ILE A 170 8.06 -7.65 -4.58
CA ILE A 170 9.09 -6.65 -4.22
C ILE A 170 8.90 -6.17 -2.77
N LYS A 171 7.67 -5.86 -2.34
CA LYS A 171 7.35 -5.55 -0.93
C LYS A 171 7.83 -6.64 0.03
N SER A 172 7.64 -7.92 -0.33
CA SER A 172 8.15 -9.04 0.46
C SER A 172 9.68 -9.05 0.56
N ARG A 173 10.36 -8.74 -0.55
CA ARG A 173 11.83 -8.65 -0.62
C ARG A 173 12.35 -7.47 0.21
N ILE A 174 11.71 -6.29 0.13
CA ILE A 174 12.01 -5.11 0.95
C ILE A 174 11.95 -5.49 2.43
N PHE A 175 10.84 -6.09 2.88
CA PHE A 175 10.69 -6.49 4.27
C PHE A 175 11.78 -7.48 4.68
N THR A 176 11.96 -8.57 3.93
CA THR A 176 12.91 -9.63 4.30
C THR A 176 14.35 -9.12 4.31
N ALA A 177 14.74 -8.33 3.31
CA ALA A 177 16.10 -7.85 3.18
C ALA A 177 16.43 -6.71 4.14
N LEU A 178 15.49 -5.84 4.50
CA LEU A 178 15.79 -4.62 5.26
C LEU A 178 15.15 -4.59 6.66
N TYR A 179 13.99 -5.19 6.86
CA TYR A 179 13.15 -4.99 8.05
C TYR A 179 12.87 -6.25 8.87
N SER A 180 13.18 -7.42 8.36
CA SER A 180 13.13 -8.67 9.12
C SER A 180 14.17 -8.68 10.25
N TYR A 181 14.06 -9.63 11.18
CA TYR A 181 15.06 -9.80 12.24
C TYR A 181 16.50 -9.89 11.70
N SER A 182 16.71 -10.62 10.60
CA SER A 182 18.02 -10.71 9.95
C SER A 182 18.36 -9.44 9.17
N GLY A 183 17.39 -8.83 8.48
CA GLY A 183 17.57 -7.58 7.74
C GLY A 183 17.99 -6.40 8.65
N LEU A 184 17.47 -6.35 9.87
CA LEU A 184 17.82 -5.34 10.87
C LEU A 184 19.24 -5.51 11.45
N ARG A 185 19.86 -6.68 11.25
CA ARG A 185 21.20 -7.02 11.74
C ARG A 185 22.29 -6.97 10.67
N LYS A 186 21.93 -6.57 9.44
CA LYS A 186 22.88 -6.40 8.34
C LYS A 186 23.91 -5.31 8.66
N THR A 187 25.13 -5.54 8.20
CA THR A 187 26.20 -4.53 8.17
C THR A 187 25.88 -3.42 7.15
N ASP A 188 26.56 -2.27 7.26
CA ASP A 188 26.38 -1.14 6.33
C ASP A 188 26.55 -1.56 4.87
N VAL A 189 27.56 -2.37 4.57
CA VAL A 189 27.82 -2.89 3.21
C VAL A 189 26.64 -3.74 2.72
N GLU A 190 26.08 -4.58 3.58
CA GLU A 190 24.95 -5.43 3.22
C GLU A 190 23.65 -4.64 3.06
N ILE A 191 23.44 -3.60 3.87
CA ILE A 191 22.31 -2.67 3.73
C ILE A 191 22.41 -1.97 2.37
N ILE A 192 23.56 -1.37 2.05
CA ILE A 192 23.77 -0.63 0.79
C ILE A 192 23.61 -1.53 -0.43
N ARG A 193 24.14 -2.75 -0.36
CA ARG A 193 23.91 -3.75 -1.42
C ARG A 193 22.42 -4.05 -1.58
N SER A 194 21.71 -4.27 -0.47
CA SER A 194 20.27 -4.55 -0.50
C SER A 194 19.48 -3.37 -1.07
N ILE A 195 19.86 -2.14 -0.75
CA ILE A 195 19.25 -0.92 -1.30
C ILE A 195 19.37 -0.92 -2.82
N ARG A 196 20.57 -1.14 -3.36
CA ARG A 196 20.81 -1.16 -4.81
C ARG A 196 20.02 -2.26 -5.52
N GLU A 197 20.08 -3.49 -5.00
CA GLU A 197 19.35 -4.63 -5.57
C GLU A 197 17.83 -4.38 -5.59
N LEU A 198 17.28 -3.84 -4.50
CA LEU A 198 15.85 -3.55 -4.41
C LEU A 198 15.43 -2.35 -5.27
N ASP A 199 16.29 -1.34 -5.42
CA ASP A 199 16.06 -0.19 -6.30
C ASP A 199 16.03 -0.64 -7.77
N ASP A 200 16.96 -1.50 -8.19
CA ASP A 200 16.98 -2.09 -9.53
C ASP A 200 15.72 -2.93 -9.79
N GLU A 201 15.31 -3.79 -8.84
CA GLU A 201 14.07 -4.59 -8.93
C GLU A 201 12.82 -3.68 -9.06
N LEU A 202 12.75 -2.61 -8.26
CA LEU A 202 11.64 -1.67 -8.26
C LEU A 202 11.60 -0.83 -9.54
N GLU A 203 12.75 -0.38 -10.04
CA GLU A 203 12.87 0.35 -11.29
C GLU A 203 12.53 -0.53 -12.50
N GLN A 204 12.92 -1.80 -12.49
CA GLN A 204 12.50 -2.76 -13.51
C GLN A 204 10.98 -2.93 -13.53
N TRP A 205 10.36 -3.08 -12.35
CA TRP A 205 8.90 -3.14 -12.25
C TRP A 205 8.25 -1.85 -12.75
N ARG A 206 8.73 -0.69 -12.28
CA ARG A 206 8.23 0.63 -12.66
C ARG A 206 8.33 0.77 -14.19
N THR A 207 9.46 0.40 -14.77
CA THR A 207 9.73 0.50 -16.21
C THR A 207 8.95 -0.49 -17.09
N SER A 208 8.28 -1.47 -16.49
CA SER A 208 7.34 -2.34 -17.19
C SER A 208 5.94 -1.72 -17.36
N ILE A 209 5.58 -0.71 -16.57
CA ILE A 209 4.26 -0.03 -16.65
C ILE A 209 4.28 0.96 -17.82
N PRO A 210 3.23 1.06 -18.64
CA PRO A 210 3.18 2.04 -19.74
C PRO A 210 3.51 3.47 -19.27
N ALA A 211 4.27 4.22 -20.06
CA ALA A 211 4.86 5.50 -19.66
C ALA A 211 3.83 6.52 -19.12
N LEU A 212 2.61 6.53 -19.66
CA LEU A 212 1.53 7.43 -19.26
C LEU A 212 0.91 7.07 -17.88
N LEU A 213 1.05 5.82 -17.46
CA LEU A 213 0.46 5.26 -16.24
C LEU A 213 1.49 5.09 -15.12
N ARG A 214 2.77 5.09 -15.48
CA ARG A 214 3.89 4.79 -14.60
C ARG A 214 4.09 5.89 -13.54
N PRO A 215 4.39 5.54 -12.29
CA PRO A 215 4.86 6.50 -11.29
C PRO A 215 6.10 7.28 -11.76
N GLN A 216 6.08 8.59 -11.51
CA GLN A 216 7.22 9.46 -11.76
C GLN A 216 8.26 9.30 -10.64
N LEU A 217 9.53 9.57 -10.93
CA LEU A 217 10.59 9.51 -9.90
C LEU A 217 10.43 10.65 -8.87
N SER A 218 10.07 11.84 -9.36
CA SER A 218 9.67 13.00 -8.58
C SER A 218 8.36 13.49 -9.18
N PHE A 219 7.31 13.53 -8.36
CA PHE A 219 5.99 13.93 -8.83
C PHE A 219 5.91 15.46 -8.90
N ALA A 220 5.69 15.96 -10.11
CA ALA A 220 5.29 17.34 -10.33
C ALA A 220 3.89 17.35 -10.94
N HIS A 221 2.96 18.09 -10.33
CA HIS A 221 1.62 18.23 -10.87
C HIS A 221 1.67 18.73 -12.31
N GLN A 222 1.12 17.96 -13.24
CA GLN A 222 0.94 18.32 -14.64
C GLN A 222 -0.56 18.21 -14.98
N PRO A 223 -1.22 19.33 -15.35
CA PRO A 223 -2.62 19.27 -15.72
C PRO A 223 -2.81 18.35 -16.94
N ASP A 224 -3.73 17.40 -16.80
CA ASP A 224 -4.36 16.56 -17.84
C ASP A 224 -3.65 15.29 -18.36
N ALA A 225 -2.35 15.07 -18.15
CA ALA A 225 -1.66 13.88 -18.70
C ALA A 225 -1.47 12.70 -17.73
N THR A 226 -1.35 12.96 -16.42
CA THR A 226 -0.84 11.96 -15.45
C THR A 226 -1.79 11.67 -14.29
N THR A 227 -2.99 12.28 -14.27
CA THR A 227 -3.94 12.14 -13.17
C THR A 227 -4.54 10.73 -13.15
N PRO A 228 -4.49 10.02 -12.02
CA PRO A 228 -5.05 8.67 -11.94
C PRO A 228 -6.56 8.71 -12.11
N LYS A 229 -7.14 7.77 -12.85
CA LYS A 229 -8.59 7.75 -13.10
C LYS A 229 -9.35 6.73 -12.26
N ASN A 230 -8.65 5.93 -11.46
CA ASN A 230 -9.25 4.92 -10.59
C ASN A 230 -8.37 4.65 -9.36
N MET A 231 -8.97 4.06 -8.32
CA MET A 231 -8.32 3.73 -7.05
C MET A 231 -7.13 2.78 -7.20
N SER A 232 -7.14 1.86 -8.17
CA SER A 232 -6.05 0.90 -8.37
C SER A 232 -4.77 1.62 -8.82
N LEU A 233 -4.89 2.61 -9.71
CA LEU A 233 -3.77 3.43 -10.13
C LEU A 233 -3.27 4.34 -9.00
N VAL A 234 -4.19 4.90 -8.20
CA VAL A 234 -3.81 5.64 -6.98
C VAL A 234 -2.97 4.75 -6.05
N LEU A 235 -3.46 3.54 -5.73
CA LEU A 235 -2.73 2.60 -4.89
C LEU A 235 -1.37 2.21 -5.47
N THR A 236 -1.28 2.02 -6.80
CA THR A 236 -0.03 1.66 -7.48
C THR A 236 1.04 2.74 -7.30
N HIS A 237 0.67 4.02 -7.41
CA HIS A 237 1.60 5.14 -7.21
C HIS A 237 1.97 5.31 -5.73
N LEU A 238 1.00 5.23 -4.82
CA LEU A 238 1.27 5.30 -3.38
C LEU A 238 2.20 4.17 -2.91
N ASP A 239 1.99 2.96 -3.43
CA ASP A 239 2.84 1.81 -3.16
C ASP A 239 4.26 2.00 -3.68
N TYR A 240 4.40 2.54 -4.90
CA TYR A 240 5.71 2.84 -5.47
C TYR A 240 6.49 3.82 -4.59
N TYR A 241 5.93 4.99 -4.29
CA TYR A 241 6.62 5.99 -3.48
C TYR A 241 6.92 5.48 -2.06
N SER A 242 6.01 4.68 -1.49
CA SER A 242 6.23 4.03 -0.20
C SER A 242 7.38 3.02 -0.25
N CYS A 243 7.48 2.22 -1.32
CA CYS A 243 8.60 1.30 -1.51
C CYS A 243 9.93 2.04 -1.65
N VAL A 244 10.00 3.11 -2.46
CA VAL A 244 11.20 3.96 -2.57
C VAL A 244 11.58 4.53 -1.20
N ASN A 245 10.62 5.09 -0.46
CA ASN A 245 10.85 5.60 0.89
C ASN A 245 11.45 4.51 1.82
N LEU A 246 10.81 3.34 1.90
CA LEU A 246 11.26 2.25 2.77
C LEU A 246 12.64 1.69 2.36
N ILE A 247 12.90 1.49 1.07
CA ILE A 247 14.20 1.03 0.59
C ILE A 247 15.29 1.99 1.06
N HIS A 248 15.13 3.27 0.79
CA HIS A 248 16.17 4.26 1.01
C HIS A 248 16.32 4.70 2.47
N LEU A 249 15.24 4.71 3.25
CA LEU A 249 15.25 5.04 4.68
C LEU A 249 16.07 4.02 5.48
N ALA A 250 16.20 2.78 4.98
CA ALA A 250 17.09 1.79 5.59
C ALA A 250 18.56 2.27 5.68
N GLY A 251 19.00 3.14 4.78
CA GLY A 251 20.33 3.74 4.81
C GLY A 251 20.60 4.56 6.08
N GLY A 252 19.57 5.14 6.70
CA GLY A 252 19.68 5.88 7.97
C GLY A 252 20.11 5.02 9.16
N ARG A 253 20.05 3.68 9.04
CA ARG A 253 20.49 2.75 10.09
C ARG A 253 21.98 2.42 10.05
N CYS A 254 22.70 2.84 9.02
CA CYS A 254 24.12 2.53 8.87
C CYS A 254 24.95 3.08 10.04
N GLN A 255 25.91 2.31 10.54
CA GLN A 255 26.82 2.75 11.60
C GLN A 255 27.77 3.85 11.11
N ALA A 256 27.99 3.96 9.81
CA ALA A 256 28.73 5.01 9.13
C ALA A 256 28.33 6.43 9.56
N TRP A 257 27.05 6.67 9.88
CA TRP A 257 26.56 7.97 10.38
C TRP A 257 27.14 8.37 11.74
N ARG A 258 27.61 7.39 12.52
CA ARG A 258 28.19 7.58 13.86
C ARG A 258 29.71 7.51 13.87
N SER A 259 30.34 7.23 12.72
CA SER A 259 31.79 7.08 12.61
C SER A 259 32.43 8.33 12.02
N THR A 260 33.52 8.79 12.64
CA THR A 260 34.33 9.92 12.16
C THR A 260 35.30 9.53 11.04
N THR A 261 35.46 8.23 10.78
CA THR A 261 36.40 7.69 9.78
C THR A 261 35.70 7.17 8.52
N THR A 262 34.40 7.42 8.38
CA THR A 262 33.61 7.01 7.21
C THR A 262 34.18 7.63 5.93
N PRO A 263 34.48 6.83 4.89
CA PRO A 263 34.93 7.35 3.60
C PRO A 263 33.91 8.33 2.99
N ALA A 264 34.39 9.46 2.46
CA ALA A 264 33.52 10.52 1.92
C ALA A 264 32.50 9.99 0.89
N GLY A 265 32.94 9.20 -0.10
CA GLY A 265 32.05 8.66 -1.12
C GLY A 265 30.96 7.71 -0.57
N LEU A 266 31.24 7.01 0.54
CA LEU A 266 30.23 6.19 1.21
C LEU A 266 29.17 7.08 1.87
N MET A 267 29.62 8.14 2.55
CA MET A 267 28.73 9.11 3.20
C MET A 267 27.84 9.84 2.19
N ASP A 268 28.40 10.24 1.04
CA ASP A 268 27.64 10.89 -0.03
C ASP A 268 26.56 9.96 -0.59
N GLY A 269 26.88 8.67 -0.79
CA GLY A 269 25.90 7.67 -1.20
C GLY A 269 24.75 7.49 -0.20
N LEU A 270 25.06 7.49 1.11
CA LEU A 270 24.05 7.39 2.16
C LEU A 270 23.16 8.64 2.23
N ARG A 271 23.73 9.83 2.06
CA ARG A 271 22.97 11.09 1.96
C ARG A 271 22.07 11.11 0.74
N LEU A 272 22.58 10.70 -0.43
CA LEU A 272 21.78 10.58 -1.64
C LEU A 272 20.62 9.61 -1.46
N SER A 273 20.86 8.47 -0.80
CA SER A 273 19.79 7.52 -0.44
C SER A 273 18.71 8.22 0.40
N LEU A 274 19.07 8.88 1.50
CA LEU A 274 18.07 9.59 2.31
C LEU A 274 17.33 10.68 1.53
N ASN A 275 18.01 11.40 0.64
CA ASN A 275 17.36 12.38 -0.24
C ASN A 275 16.29 11.74 -1.15
N PHE A 276 16.54 10.53 -1.69
CA PHE A 276 15.52 9.79 -2.45
C PHE A 276 14.32 9.40 -1.58
N SER A 277 14.55 9.00 -0.33
CA SER A 277 13.46 8.71 0.63
C SER A 277 12.60 9.94 0.91
N VAL A 278 13.22 11.10 1.13
CA VAL A 278 12.52 12.37 1.34
C VAL A 278 11.75 12.80 0.09
N GLU A 279 12.37 12.71 -1.09
CA GLU A 279 11.73 13.10 -2.35
C GLU A 279 10.55 12.19 -2.72
N ALA A 280 10.68 10.88 -2.50
CA ALA A 280 9.57 9.94 -2.64
C ALA A 280 8.42 10.27 -1.67
N SER A 281 8.75 10.66 -0.43
CA SER A 281 7.75 11.09 0.57
C SER A 281 7.03 12.36 0.14
N ARG A 282 7.73 13.35 -0.43
CA ARG A 282 7.11 14.56 -0.99
C ARG A 282 6.17 14.21 -2.14
N SER A 283 6.66 13.39 -3.06
CA SER A 283 5.91 12.93 -4.22
C SER A 283 4.64 12.18 -3.82
N LEU A 284 4.72 11.33 -2.78
CA LEU A 284 3.58 10.62 -2.22
C LEU A 284 2.49 11.58 -1.72
N LEU A 285 2.85 12.58 -0.92
CA LEU A 285 1.89 13.53 -0.35
C LEU A 285 1.26 14.42 -1.41
N LEU A 286 2.07 14.92 -2.35
CA LEU A 286 1.58 15.72 -3.48
C LEU A 286 0.64 14.90 -4.37
N PHE A 287 1.02 13.67 -4.71
CA PHE A 287 0.20 12.78 -5.52
C PHE A 287 -1.11 12.41 -4.82
N LEU A 288 -1.09 12.14 -3.50
CA LEU A 288 -2.29 11.84 -2.74
C LEU A 288 -3.28 13.02 -2.75
N SER A 289 -2.77 14.24 -2.60
CA SER A 289 -3.57 15.47 -2.67
C SER A 289 -4.19 15.65 -4.06
N ASP A 290 -3.41 15.45 -5.12
CA ASP A 290 -3.88 15.54 -6.52
C ASP A 290 -4.91 14.46 -6.86
N SER A 291 -4.77 13.28 -6.26
CA SER A 291 -5.57 12.10 -6.57
C SER A 291 -6.79 11.93 -5.67
N GLU A 292 -7.03 12.88 -4.76
CA GLU A 292 -8.02 12.78 -3.70
C GLU A 292 -9.42 12.42 -4.24
N ALA A 293 -9.83 13.01 -5.36
CA ALA A 293 -11.13 12.76 -6.01
C ALA A 293 -11.36 11.29 -6.43
N TYR A 294 -10.29 10.53 -6.66
CA TYR A 294 -10.34 9.15 -7.14
C TYR A 294 -10.22 8.10 -6.03
N VAL A 295 -10.00 8.55 -4.78
CA VAL A 295 -9.99 7.67 -3.62
C VAL A 295 -11.43 7.23 -3.31
N SER A 296 -11.64 5.91 -3.29
CA SER A 296 -12.95 5.31 -3.02
C SER A 296 -13.46 5.66 -1.61
N PRO A 297 -14.76 5.96 -1.43
CA PRO A 297 -15.36 6.10 -0.11
C PRO A 297 -15.10 4.85 0.75
N GLY A 298 -14.57 5.03 1.96
CA GLY A 298 -14.14 3.94 2.84
C GLY A 298 -12.67 3.53 2.71
N GLY A 299 -11.92 4.04 1.73
CA GLY A 299 -10.50 3.72 1.54
C GLY A 299 -9.53 4.37 2.52
N PHE A 300 -9.97 5.33 3.35
CA PHE A 300 -9.08 6.11 4.21
C PHE A 300 -8.21 5.25 5.13
N TRP A 301 -8.77 4.29 5.87
CA TRP A 301 -7.98 3.46 6.79
C TRP A 301 -6.94 2.61 6.07
N THR A 302 -7.30 2.08 4.90
CA THR A 302 -6.36 1.37 4.03
C THR A 302 -5.23 2.28 3.56
N LEU A 303 -5.52 3.56 3.28
CA LEU A 303 -4.51 4.49 2.78
C LEU A 303 -3.68 5.17 3.87
N LEU A 304 -4.19 5.28 5.11
CA LEU A 304 -3.61 6.12 6.16
C LEU A 304 -2.12 5.87 6.42
N PHE A 305 -1.66 4.62 6.26
CA PHE A 305 -0.25 4.28 6.42
C PHE A 305 0.69 5.08 5.50
N TYR A 306 0.29 5.29 4.23
CA TYR A 306 1.14 5.97 3.23
C TYR A 306 1.49 7.41 3.62
N PRO A 307 0.52 8.32 3.84
CA PRO A 307 0.83 9.69 4.22
C PRO A 307 1.49 9.75 5.60
N MET A 308 1.12 8.89 6.56
CA MET A 308 1.76 8.89 7.87
C MET A 308 3.26 8.57 7.81
N SER A 309 3.65 7.58 7.01
CA SER A 309 5.06 7.26 6.80
C SER A 309 5.81 8.41 6.11
N ALA A 310 5.22 9.03 5.08
CA ALA A 310 5.83 10.15 4.37
C ALA A 310 5.97 11.41 5.24
N ILE A 311 4.94 11.73 6.05
CA ILE A 311 4.96 12.84 7.02
C ILE A 311 6.10 12.65 8.01
N LEU A 312 6.30 11.45 8.54
CA LEU A 312 7.40 11.16 9.47
C LEU A 312 8.77 11.33 8.81
N THR A 313 8.95 10.83 7.58
CA THR A 313 10.21 11.01 6.84
C THR A 313 10.52 12.50 6.63
N ILE A 314 9.55 13.29 6.17
CA ILE A 314 9.73 14.73 5.93
C ILE A 314 9.97 15.47 7.24
N PHE A 315 9.22 15.16 8.29
CA PHE A 315 9.41 15.74 9.62
C PHE A 315 10.83 15.52 10.14
N CYS A 316 11.34 14.28 10.09
CA CYS A 316 12.71 13.98 10.49
C CYS A 316 13.73 14.76 9.65
N ASN A 317 13.52 14.88 8.33
CA ASN A 317 14.40 15.66 7.46
C ASN A 317 14.43 17.15 7.83
N ILE A 318 13.28 17.75 8.19
CA ILE A 318 13.22 19.14 8.68
C ILE A 318 14.04 19.30 9.96
N LEU A 319 13.93 18.36 10.91
CA LEU A 319 14.69 18.41 12.16
C LEU A 319 16.21 18.28 11.94
N GLU A 320 16.62 17.44 10.98
CA GLU A 320 18.03 17.28 10.63
C GLU A 320 18.59 18.47 9.85
N ASN A 321 17.77 19.12 9.02
CA ASN A 321 18.19 20.19 8.11
C ASN A 321 17.26 21.42 8.18
N PRO A 322 17.15 22.10 9.34
CA PRO A 322 16.16 23.16 9.55
C PRO A 322 16.36 24.38 8.64
N HIS A 323 17.60 24.65 8.24
CA HIS A 323 17.94 25.80 7.40
C HIS A 323 18.00 25.48 5.90
N ALA A 324 17.55 24.29 5.49
CA ALA A 324 17.47 23.94 4.07
C ALA A 324 16.42 24.81 3.36
N ASP A 325 16.69 25.19 2.10
CA ASP A 325 15.76 25.99 1.28
C ASP A 325 14.38 25.32 1.12
N THR A 326 14.30 24.00 1.28
CA THR A 326 13.07 23.22 1.20
C THR A 326 12.28 23.18 2.50
N ALA A 327 12.86 23.54 3.65
CA ALA A 327 12.24 23.32 4.96
C ALA A 327 10.86 24.00 5.10
N ASN A 328 10.73 25.26 4.65
CA ASN A 328 9.46 25.97 4.65
C ASN A 328 8.42 25.33 3.70
N ARG A 329 8.85 24.80 2.55
CA ARG A 329 7.97 24.08 1.62
C ARG A 329 7.51 22.75 2.21
N ASP A 330 8.40 22.06 2.92
CA ASP A 330 8.10 20.81 3.59
C ASP A 330 7.08 21.03 4.72
N ILE A 331 7.19 22.11 5.50
CA ILE A 331 6.18 22.50 6.50
C ILE A 331 4.81 22.73 5.84
N GLN A 332 4.75 23.48 4.74
CA GLN A 332 3.51 23.70 3.99
C GLN A 332 2.93 22.39 3.45
N LEU A 333 3.79 21.45 3.05
CA LEU A 333 3.37 20.14 2.60
C LEU A 333 2.79 19.29 3.74
N LEU A 334 3.35 19.37 4.95
CA LEU A 334 2.78 18.73 6.13
C LEU A 334 1.37 19.28 6.46
N GLU A 335 1.18 20.59 6.33
CA GLU A 335 -0.13 21.23 6.50
C GLU A 335 -1.12 20.79 5.42
N ALA A 336 -0.70 20.76 4.15
CA ALA A 336 -1.53 20.25 3.06
C ALA A 336 -1.93 18.78 3.27
N ALA A 337 -0.99 17.95 3.73
CA ALA A 337 -1.24 16.54 4.02
C ALA A 337 -2.23 16.33 5.17
N GLU A 338 -2.18 17.17 6.20
CA GLU A 338 -3.17 17.22 7.28
C GLU A 338 -4.58 17.44 6.70
N HIS A 339 -4.74 18.46 5.86
CA HIS A 339 -6.02 18.80 5.24
C HIS A 339 -6.52 17.71 4.29
N THR A 340 -5.66 17.15 3.44
CA THR A 340 -6.01 16.03 2.55
C THR A 340 -6.46 14.81 3.36
N THR A 341 -5.77 14.50 4.46
CA THR A 341 -6.10 13.37 5.35
C THR A 341 -7.47 13.56 6.00
N GLU A 342 -7.75 14.76 6.52
CA GLU A 342 -9.05 15.13 7.08
C GLU A 342 -10.16 15.01 6.03
N LYS A 343 -9.95 15.55 4.84
CA LYS A 343 -10.94 15.52 3.75
C LYS A 343 -11.25 14.10 3.29
N LEU A 344 -10.24 13.23 3.20
CA LEU A 344 -10.43 11.80 2.91
C LEU A 344 -11.21 11.07 4.01
N PHE A 345 -10.97 11.40 5.28
CA PHE A 345 -11.73 10.83 6.39
C PHE A 345 -13.20 11.24 6.36
N LEU A 346 -13.49 12.53 6.13
CA LEU A 346 -14.86 13.07 6.11
C LEU A 346 -15.74 12.47 4.99
N ARG A 347 -15.14 11.86 3.97
CA ARG A 347 -15.86 11.10 2.94
C ARG A 347 -16.35 9.72 3.42
N GLN A 348 -15.92 9.26 4.60
CA GLN A 348 -16.41 8.03 5.21
C GLN A 348 -17.71 8.27 5.98
N SER A 349 -18.60 7.27 6.00
CA SER A 349 -19.82 7.27 6.82
C SER A 349 -19.56 6.90 8.29
N LEU A 350 -18.34 7.13 8.80
CA LEU A 350 -17.89 6.72 10.14
C LEU A 350 -17.92 7.91 11.13
N LYS A 351 -17.84 7.62 12.44
CA LYS A 351 -18.01 8.62 13.51
C LYS A 351 -16.79 9.56 13.57
N ALA A 352 -17.03 10.87 13.64
CA ALA A 352 -16.00 11.92 13.68
C ALA A 352 -14.94 11.78 14.81
N GLY A 353 -15.21 11.02 15.87
CA GLY A 353 -14.30 10.87 17.01
C GLY A 353 -13.01 10.09 16.71
N GLU A 354 -12.96 9.29 15.65
CA GLU A 354 -11.77 8.49 15.29
C GLU A 354 -10.68 9.30 14.55
N LEU A 355 -11.02 10.50 14.08
CA LEU A 355 -10.10 11.37 13.32
C LEU A 355 -9.19 12.21 14.22
N GLN A 356 -9.68 12.66 15.39
CA GLN A 356 -8.96 13.60 16.25
C GLN A 356 -7.54 13.15 16.65
N PRO A 357 -7.28 11.86 16.94
CA PRO A 357 -5.92 11.41 17.24
C PRO A 357 -4.98 11.53 16.03
N VAL A 358 -5.48 11.32 14.80
CA VAL A 358 -4.68 11.37 13.57
C VAL A 358 -4.33 12.81 13.23
N THR A 359 -5.32 13.70 13.14
CA THR A 359 -5.07 15.12 12.83
C THR A 359 -4.28 15.81 13.93
N GLY A 360 -4.58 15.53 15.21
CA GLY A 360 -3.82 16.03 16.34
C GLY A 360 -2.35 15.63 16.31
N PHE A 361 -2.04 14.37 15.92
CA PHE A 361 -0.66 13.92 15.78
C PHE A 361 0.07 14.67 14.65
N ILE A 362 -0.55 14.83 13.47
CA ILE A 362 0.05 15.56 12.35
C ILE A 362 0.29 17.03 12.74
N SER A 363 -0.69 17.67 13.39
CA SER A 363 -0.59 19.03 13.92
C SER A 363 0.59 19.21 14.88
N ILE A 364 0.80 18.28 15.82
CA ILE A 364 1.92 18.32 16.77
C ILE A 364 3.27 18.24 16.04
N LEU A 365 3.42 17.33 15.06
CA LEU A 365 4.65 17.22 14.28
C LEU A 365 4.95 18.53 13.52
N LYS A 366 3.93 19.13 12.90
CA LYS A 366 4.04 20.41 12.22
C LYS A 366 4.47 21.53 13.18
N GLU A 367 3.85 21.64 14.35
CA GLU A 367 4.22 22.65 15.36
C GLU A 367 5.68 22.53 15.81
N ILE A 368 6.16 21.30 16.00
CA ILE A 368 7.57 21.04 16.35
C ILE A 368 8.48 21.44 15.20
N ALA A 369 8.13 21.08 13.96
CA ALA A 369 8.91 21.45 12.77
C ALA A 369 9.02 22.97 12.61
N CYS A 370 7.91 23.70 12.79
CA CYS A 370 7.88 25.17 12.72
C CYS A 370 8.74 25.87 13.78
N ARG A 371 9.04 25.22 14.91
CA ARG A 371 9.93 25.79 15.94
C ARG A 371 11.41 25.59 15.60
N GLY A 372 11.72 24.64 14.74
CA GLY A 372 13.10 24.30 14.35
C GLY A 372 13.64 25.12 13.18
N VAL A 373 12.75 25.60 12.30
CA VAL A 373 13.03 26.46 11.13
C VAL A 373 12.89 27.91 11.52
#